data_AF-A0A3D1T047-F1
#
_entry.id   AF-A0A3D1T047-F1
#
_cell.length_a   1.000
_cell.length_b   1.000
_cell.length_c   1.000
_cell.angle_alpha   90.00
_cell.angle_beta   90.00
_cell.angle_gamma   90.00
#
_symmetry.space_group_name_H-M   'P 1'
#
loop_
_entity.id
_entity.type
_entity.pdbx_description
1 polymer ?
#
loop_
_entity_poly.entity_id
_entity_poly.type
_entity_poly.pdbx_seq_one_letter_code
_entity_poly.pdbx_strand_id
1 'polypeptide(L)'
;MIINTPLKTERTAANTKLIETNLAFRKLSFSEAVSYLVGTNVGAAVLSLPYAARTGGFPAVIITAVLCTFFSLASHLFIVETMLRTPEVTQLTGLFRTYLFRGRSGRFYLGFLFAVTIGVAIPALTAYILGGAESLQAITGWQRSTCLACFFIPGIAVVWLGLGITGKLQKLVSLAMGGIIIGLTVFSLLRPDFEPSRLAVFHTPGIWPLLSVGIFTCMSQTSVPEIVRGFADRPVLIPKVIRTALLINLAFVVVIPISIFGLLEPQDISQVATISWGKALGPAGFFVANIFAFFALITSFWGSAAAILTNIVDLFRFPSDWQIRSRLIAFTITVFPSIILIALNLVGFVELIQIAGSIGGVLLALLPVLVWRKSCQTGARIPEYRVPGWARVSLPWAMCLFYFGALIAAAVNL
;
A
#
# COMPACT_ATOMS: atom_id res chain seq x y z
N MET A 1 62.09 6.25 13.03
CA MET A 1 61.04 5.57 12.24
C MET A 1 59.77 5.58 13.10
N ILE A 2 58.91 6.58 12.90
CA ILE A 2 57.64 6.69 13.62
C ILE A 2 56.58 6.02 12.75
N ILE A 3 56.16 4.82 13.12
CA ILE A 3 55.07 4.12 12.44
C ILE A 3 53.77 4.59 13.09
N ASN A 4 53.13 5.56 12.45
CA ASN A 4 51.73 5.92 12.69
C ASN A 4 50.85 4.77 12.19
N THR A 5 50.34 3.94 13.10
CA THR A 5 49.18 3.08 12.83
C THR A 5 47.92 3.83 13.26
N PRO A 6 46.96 4.10 12.36
CA PRO A 6 45.73 4.78 12.74
C PRO A 6 44.85 3.81 13.55
N LEU A 7 44.43 4.25 14.73
CA LEU A 7 43.36 3.64 15.51
C LEU A 7 42.09 3.60 14.66
N LYS A 8 41.87 2.47 13.99
CA LYS A 8 40.60 2.07 13.42
C LYS A 8 39.64 1.91 14.61
N THR A 9 38.85 2.95 14.86
CA THR A 9 37.73 2.89 15.78
C THR A 9 36.70 1.94 15.17
N GLU A 10 36.83 0.66 15.46
CA GLU A 10 35.71 -0.27 15.41
C GLU A 10 34.64 0.29 16.35
N ARG A 11 33.65 0.98 15.76
CA ARG A 11 32.40 1.28 16.47
C ARG A 11 31.86 -0.07 16.94
N THR A 12 31.94 -0.30 18.24
CA THR A 12 31.15 -1.27 19.00
C THR A 12 29.66 -0.95 18.80
N ALA A 13 29.14 -1.30 17.62
CA ALA A 13 27.71 -1.37 17.38
C ALA A 13 27.22 -2.59 18.14
N ALA A 14 26.91 -2.40 19.42
CA ALA A 14 26.26 -3.41 20.23
C ALA A 14 24.99 -3.88 19.51
N ASN A 15 24.73 -5.18 19.58
CA ASN A 15 23.53 -5.82 19.04
C ASN A 15 22.33 -5.46 19.94
N THR A 16 22.00 -4.17 20.00
CA THR A 16 20.97 -3.62 20.89
C THR A 16 19.59 -3.95 20.33
N LYS A 17 18.73 -4.51 21.18
CA LYS A 17 17.33 -4.80 20.85
C LYS A 17 16.60 -3.52 20.42
N LEU A 18 15.57 -3.67 19.58
CA LEU A 18 14.71 -2.57 19.19
C LEU A 18 14.00 -1.98 20.41
N ILE A 19 13.91 -0.66 20.46
CA ILE A 19 13.37 0.11 21.58
C ILE A 19 11.96 0.56 21.22
N GLU A 20 11.02 0.24 22.11
CA GLU A 20 9.64 0.71 22.06
C GLU A 20 9.58 2.22 22.32
N THR A 21 8.80 2.94 21.52
CA THR A 21 8.65 4.40 21.61
C THR A 21 7.22 4.74 22.06
N ASN A 22 6.62 5.80 21.53
CA ASN A 22 5.22 6.17 21.73
C ASN A 22 4.25 5.18 21.07
N LEU A 23 4.80 4.19 20.37
CA LEU A 23 4.14 3.20 19.54
C LEU A 23 4.29 1.82 20.20
N ALA A 24 3.22 1.35 20.85
CA ALA A 24 3.25 0.09 21.59
C ALA A 24 3.60 -1.14 20.72
N PHE A 25 4.43 -2.04 21.21
CA PHE A 25 4.70 -3.31 20.54
C PHE A 25 3.52 -4.27 20.64
N ARG A 26 3.18 -4.92 19.52
CA ARG A 26 2.12 -5.93 19.44
C ARG A 26 2.59 -7.07 18.58
N LYS A 27 2.87 -8.22 19.20
CA LYS A 27 3.34 -9.42 18.48
C LYS A 27 2.32 -9.86 17.42
N LEU A 28 2.80 -10.02 16.19
CA LEU A 28 2.04 -10.57 15.07
C LEU A 28 2.63 -11.93 14.67
N SER A 29 1.79 -12.90 14.32
CA SER A 29 2.21 -14.13 13.65
C SER A 29 2.67 -13.85 12.21
N PHE A 30 3.46 -14.77 11.63
CA PHE A 30 3.86 -14.69 10.22
C PHE A 30 2.64 -14.56 9.29
N SER A 31 1.61 -15.37 9.51
CA SER A 31 0.38 -15.32 8.73
C SER A 31 -0.39 -14.01 8.89
N GLU A 32 -0.46 -13.44 10.09
CA GLU A 32 -1.17 -12.17 10.34
C GLU A 32 -0.46 -11.01 9.66
N ALA A 33 0.87 -10.95 9.70
CA ALA A 33 1.62 -9.88 9.05
C ALA A 33 1.62 -9.98 7.51
N VAL A 34 1.70 -11.20 6.96
CA VAL A 34 1.51 -11.40 5.52
C VAL A 34 0.10 -10.97 5.12
N SER A 35 -0.93 -11.39 5.87
CA SER A 35 -2.31 -11.03 5.57
C SER A 35 -2.58 -9.54 5.75
N TYR A 36 -1.96 -8.88 6.73
CA TYR A 36 -2.03 -7.43 6.92
C TYR A 36 -1.49 -6.70 5.69
N LEU A 37 -0.30 -7.07 5.20
CA LEU A 37 0.29 -6.41 4.04
C LEU A 37 -0.42 -6.77 2.72
N VAL A 38 -0.95 -7.99 2.61
CA VAL A 38 -1.78 -8.42 1.47
C VAL A 38 -3.08 -7.63 1.47
N GLY A 39 -3.86 -7.67 2.55
CA GLY A 39 -5.14 -6.96 2.63
C GLY A 39 -5.01 -5.44 2.55
N THR A 40 -3.86 -4.85 2.87
CA THR A 40 -3.62 -3.41 2.65
C THR A 40 -3.56 -3.09 1.16
N ASN A 41 -2.91 -3.94 0.37
CA ASN A 41 -2.70 -3.73 -1.07
C ASN A 41 -3.84 -4.27 -1.94
N VAL A 42 -4.51 -5.35 -1.52
CA VAL A 42 -5.65 -5.95 -2.22
C VAL A 42 -6.93 -5.17 -1.89
N GLY A 43 -7.14 -4.08 -2.63
CA GLY A 43 -8.33 -3.24 -2.54
C GLY A 43 -8.52 -2.42 -3.81
N ALA A 44 -8.70 -1.10 -3.68
CA ALA A 44 -9.13 -0.27 -4.80
C ALA A 44 -8.21 -0.31 -6.01
N ALA A 45 -6.91 -0.44 -5.78
CA ALA A 45 -5.91 -0.50 -6.84
C ALA A 45 -6.10 -1.73 -7.73
N VAL A 46 -6.23 -2.92 -7.13
CA VAL A 46 -6.44 -4.19 -7.86
C VAL A 46 -7.79 -4.18 -8.59
N LEU A 47 -8.81 -3.56 -8.00
CA LEU A 47 -10.15 -3.47 -8.58
C LEU A 47 -10.29 -2.42 -9.70
N SER A 48 -9.46 -1.37 -9.69
CA SER A 48 -9.42 -0.35 -10.75
C SER A 48 -8.40 -0.66 -11.85
N LEU A 49 -7.46 -1.56 -11.60
CA LEU A 49 -6.41 -1.92 -12.56
C LEU A 49 -6.93 -2.41 -13.92
N PRO A 50 -7.96 -3.30 -14.01
CA PRO A 50 -8.51 -3.71 -15.29
C PRO A 50 -9.10 -2.54 -16.06
N TYR A 51 -9.78 -1.63 -15.37
CA TYR A 51 -10.33 -0.42 -15.98
C TYR A 51 -9.21 0.46 -16.53
N ALA A 52 -8.17 0.73 -15.74
CA ALA A 52 -7.03 1.52 -16.18
C ALA A 52 -6.26 0.87 -17.35
N ALA A 53 -6.25 -0.47 -17.40
CA ALA A 53 -5.55 -1.23 -18.42
C ALA A 53 -6.38 -1.45 -19.70
N ARG A 54 -7.65 -1.01 -19.76
CA ARG A 54 -8.53 -1.26 -20.92
C ARG A 54 -7.94 -0.77 -22.25
N THR A 55 -7.14 0.29 -22.21
CA THR A 55 -6.46 0.85 -23.39
C THR A 55 -5.13 0.16 -23.72
N GLY A 56 -4.59 -0.65 -22.81
CA GLY A 56 -3.31 -1.36 -22.99
C GLY A 56 -3.43 -2.88 -23.14
N GLY A 57 -4.55 -3.45 -22.68
CA GLY A 57 -4.81 -4.88 -22.67
C GLY A 57 -4.10 -5.62 -21.53
N PHE A 58 -4.28 -6.93 -21.49
CA PHE A 58 -3.76 -7.77 -20.40
C PHE A 58 -2.23 -7.82 -20.31
N PRO A 59 -1.44 -7.88 -21.41
CA PRO A 59 0.02 -7.86 -21.32
C PRO A 59 0.55 -6.55 -20.70
N ALA A 60 -0.13 -5.41 -20.89
CA ALA A 60 0.22 -4.15 -20.22
C ALA A 60 0.08 -4.25 -18.69
N VAL A 61 -0.93 -4.99 -18.21
CA VAL A 61 -1.10 -5.32 -16.78
C VAL A 61 0.10 -6.09 -16.27
N ILE A 62 0.51 -7.17 -16.94
CA ILE A 62 1.62 -8.01 -16.50
C ILE A 62 2.91 -7.18 -16.41
N ILE A 63 3.25 -6.46 -17.48
CA ILE A 63 4.47 -5.64 -17.54
C ILE A 63 4.48 -4.62 -16.40
N THR A 64 3.38 -3.89 -16.24
CA THR A 64 3.26 -2.85 -15.21
C THR A 64 3.29 -3.46 -13.80
N ALA A 65 2.56 -4.55 -13.57
CA ALA A 65 2.50 -5.22 -12.27
C ALA A 65 3.87 -5.75 -11.83
N VAL A 66 4.61 -6.40 -12.75
CA VAL A 66 5.94 -6.95 -12.46
C VAL A 66 6.92 -5.81 -12.16
N LEU A 67 6.94 -4.76 -12.98
CA LEU A 67 7.83 -3.60 -12.79
C LEU A 67 7.51 -2.87 -11.46
N CYS A 68 6.25 -2.55 -11.22
CA CYS A 68 5.81 -1.87 -10.01
C CYS A 68 6.08 -2.72 -8.75
N THR A 69 5.83 -4.03 -8.80
CA THR A 69 6.10 -4.93 -7.67
C THR A 69 7.61 -5.01 -7.39
N PHE A 70 8.44 -5.12 -8.43
CA PHE A 70 9.88 -5.17 -8.28
C PHE A 70 10.45 -3.92 -7.59
N PHE A 71 10.11 -2.73 -8.11
CA PHE A 71 10.60 -1.47 -7.54
C PHE A 71 9.96 -1.15 -6.18
N SER A 72 8.70 -1.54 -5.97
CA SER A 72 8.08 -1.41 -4.66
C SER A 72 8.76 -2.31 -3.63
N LEU A 73 9.04 -3.58 -3.97
CA LEU A 73 9.77 -4.50 -3.10
C LEU A 73 11.13 -3.93 -2.70
N ALA A 74 11.87 -3.35 -3.66
CA ALA A 74 13.11 -2.65 -3.38
C ALA A 74 12.93 -1.54 -2.34
N SER A 75 11.93 -0.68 -2.53
CA SER A 75 11.59 0.41 -1.61
C SER A 75 11.27 -0.11 -0.20
N HIS A 76 10.44 -1.15 -0.09
CA HIS A 76 10.09 -1.75 1.20
C HIS A 76 11.32 -2.30 1.92
N LEU A 77 12.22 -2.98 1.20
CA LEU A 77 13.44 -3.54 1.77
C LEU A 77 14.45 -2.45 2.20
N PHE A 78 14.48 -1.30 1.53
CA PHE A 78 15.23 -0.13 1.99
C PHE A 78 14.68 0.42 3.30
N ILE A 79 13.36 0.49 3.46
CA ILE A 79 12.73 0.90 4.72
C ILE A 79 13.08 -0.11 5.83
N VAL A 80 12.96 -1.41 5.56
CA VAL A 80 13.33 -2.45 6.55
C VAL A 80 14.76 -2.32 7.01
N GLU A 81 15.74 -2.24 6.08
CA GLU A 81 17.14 -2.08 6.48
C GLU A 81 17.36 -0.79 7.27
N THR A 82 16.69 0.31 6.88
CA THR A 82 16.75 1.58 7.61
C THR A 82 16.26 1.42 9.05
N MET A 83 15.06 0.83 9.24
CA MET A 83 14.48 0.61 10.55
C MET A 83 15.33 -0.33 11.40
N LEU A 84 15.89 -1.39 10.81
CA LEU A 84 16.81 -2.30 11.50
C LEU A 84 18.19 -1.67 11.76
N ARG A 85 18.47 -0.46 11.28
CA ARG A 85 19.67 0.34 11.63
C ARG A 85 19.37 1.42 12.67
N THR A 86 18.10 1.61 13.01
CA THR A 86 17.61 2.58 13.99
C THR A 86 17.17 1.83 15.26
N PRO A 87 17.70 2.18 16.45
CA PRO A 87 17.27 1.54 17.70
C PRO A 87 15.80 1.80 18.02
N GLU A 88 15.34 3.04 17.85
CA GLU A 88 13.97 3.47 18.11
C GLU A 88 13.03 3.06 16.97
N VAL A 89 11.96 2.33 17.29
CA VAL A 89 10.93 1.99 16.31
C VAL A 89 9.99 3.18 16.12
N THR A 90 10.13 3.87 14.99
CA THR A 90 9.30 5.02 14.59
C THR A 90 8.56 4.73 13.29
N GLN A 91 7.65 5.63 12.90
CA GLN A 91 7.07 5.59 11.57
C GLN A 91 8.08 6.08 10.53
N LEU A 92 7.75 5.94 9.23
CA LEU A 92 8.59 6.40 8.13
C LEU A 92 8.96 7.90 8.27
N THR A 93 8.02 8.66 8.81
CA THR A 93 8.12 10.08 9.19
C THR A 93 9.17 10.36 10.27
N GLY A 94 9.23 9.52 11.31
CA GLY A 94 10.30 9.55 12.29
C GLY A 94 11.67 9.28 11.68
N LEU A 95 11.78 8.36 10.70
CA LEU A 95 13.05 8.07 10.04
C LEU A 95 13.59 9.26 9.23
N PHE A 96 12.72 10.00 8.54
CA PHE A 96 13.11 11.24 7.83
C PHE A 96 13.71 12.27 8.78
N ARG A 97 13.12 12.41 9.97
CA ARG A 97 13.62 13.31 11.02
C ARG A 97 14.97 12.85 11.56
N THR A 98 15.14 11.55 11.79
CA THR A 98 16.36 10.99 12.36
C THR A 98 17.55 11.13 11.43
N TYR A 99 17.37 10.90 10.12
CA TYR A 99 18.47 10.83 9.16
C TYR A 99 18.61 12.04 8.22
N LEU A 100 17.52 12.66 7.75
CA LEU A 100 17.60 13.73 6.73
C LEU A 100 17.44 15.12 7.32
N PHE A 101 16.39 15.35 8.11
CA PHE A 101 15.94 16.71 8.45
C PHE A 101 16.17 17.03 9.94
N ARG A 102 17.40 17.46 10.27
CA ARG A 102 17.78 17.98 11.61
C ARG A 102 17.80 19.51 11.64
N GLY A 103 17.56 20.10 12.82
CA GLY A 103 17.63 21.55 13.04
C GLY A 103 16.36 22.33 12.68
N ARG A 104 16.48 23.67 12.61
CA ARG A 104 15.33 24.60 12.45
C ARG A 104 14.69 24.50 11.06
N SER A 105 15.48 24.48 10.00
CA SER A 105 15.00 24.25 8.62
C SER A 105 14.46 22.84 8.43
N GLY A 106 15.02 21.86 9.13
CA GLY A 106 14.53 20.48 9.13
C GLY A 106 13.08 20.36 9.58
N ARG A 107 12.61 21.19 10.53
CA ARG A 107 11.20 21.18 10.97
C ARG A 107 10.23 21.57 9.87
N PHE A 108 10.62 22.53 9.00
CA PHE A 108 9.79 22.97 7.88
C PHE A 108 9.65 21.87 6.81
N TYR A 109 10.78 21.31 6.35
CA TYR A 109 10.77 20.21 5.36
C TYR A 109 10.03 18.99 5.87
N LEU A 110 10.18 18.69 7.15
CA LEU A 110 9.48 17.60 7.80
C LEU A 110 7.96 17.87 7.78
N GLY A 111 7.51 19.08 8.18
CA GLY A 111 6.12 19.52 8.07
C GLY A 111 5.54 19.42 6.65
N PHE A 112 6.30 19.84 5.64
CA PHE A 112 5.91 19.71 4.23
C PHE A 112 5.72 18.24 3.82
N LEU A 113 6.70 17.39 4.10
CA LEU A 113 6.65 15.96 3.76
C LEU A 113 5.49 15.25 4.48
N PHE A 114 5.14 15.70 5.69
CA PHE A 114 3.97 15.23 6.42
C PHE A 114 2.65 15.63 5.78
N ALA A 115 2.51 16.91 5.42
CA ALA A 115 1.34 17.39 4.70
C ALA A 115 1.13 16.61 3.40
N VAL A 116 2.21 16.32 2.67
CA VAL A 116 2.15 15.53 1.45
C VAL A 116 1.83 14.05 1.71
N THR A 117 2.42 13.42 2.73
CA THR A 117 2.14 12.00 3.05
C THR A 117 0.69 11.79 3.48
N ILE A 118 0.14 12.68 4.31
CA ILE A 118 -1.27 12.65 4.71
C ILE A 118 -2.16 13.01 3.51
N GLY A 119 -1.79 14.05 2.75
CA GLY A 119 -2.49 14.50 1.55
C GLY A 119 -2.62 13.42 0.48
N VAL A 120 -1.62 12.56 0.33
CA VAL A 120 -1.62 11.39 -0.57
C VAL A 120 -2.55 10.29 -0.08
N ALA A 121 -2.63 10.11 1.23
CA ALA A 121 -3.39 9.02 1.82
C ALA A 121 -4.90 9.31 1.83
N ILE A 122 -5.30 10.59 1.86
CA ILE A 122 -6.70 11.01 1.83
C ILE A 122 -7.42 10.55 0.55
N PRO A 123 -6.90 10.77 -0.68
CA PRO A 123 -7.50 10.23 -1.91
C PRO A 123 -7.67 8.71 -1.87
N ALA A 124 -6.68 7.98 -1.36
CA ALA A 124 -6.76 6.52 -1.19
C ALA A 124 -7.91 6.10 -0.26
N LEU A 125 -7.99 6.70 0.93
CA LEU A 125 -9.06 6.43 1.90
C LEU A 125 -10.44 6.77 1.32
N THR A 126 -10.52 7.89 0.60
CA THR A 126 -11.74 8.34 -0.07
C THR A 126 -12.18 7.34 -1.13
N ALA A 127 -11.25 6.88 -1.97
CA ALA A 127 -11.52 5.87 -2.98
C ALA A 127 -12.02 4.55 -2.37
N TYR A 128 -11.46 4.11 -1.24
CA TYR A 128 -11.92 2.90 -0.55
C TYR A 128 -13.39 3.03 -0.12
N ILE A 129 -13.77 4.17 0.46
CA ILE A 129 -15.15 4.42 0.90
C ILE A 129 -16.10 4.47 -0.30
N LEU A 130 -15.72 5.18 -1.36
CA LEU A 130 -16.55 5.31 -2.56
C LEU A 130 -16.75 3.97 -3.28
N GLY A 131 -15.68 3.24 -3.57
CA GLY A 131 -15.77 1.95 -4.26
C GLY A 131 -16.49 0.89 -3.41
N GLY A 132 -16.33 0.95 -2.09
CA GLY A 132 -16.99 0.01 -1.17
C GLY A 132 -18.49 0.25 -1.13
N ALA A 133 -18.89 1.52 -1.07
CA ALA A 133 -20.30 1.91 -1.18
C ALA A 133 -20.90 1.57 -2.54
N GLU A 134 -20.15 1.75 -3.64
CA GLU A 134 -20.60 1.40 -5.00
C GLU A 134 -20.80 -0.11 -5.15
N SER A 135 -19.88 -0.92 -4.62
CA SER A 135 -19.99 -2.39 -4.62
C SER A 135 -21.23 -2.87 -3.84
N LEU A 136 -21.51 -2.25 -2.69
CA LEU A 136 -22.69 -2.57 -1.88
C LEU A 136 -23.99 -2.09 -2.55
N GLN A 137 -23.96 -0.90 -3.15
CA GLN A 137 -25.09 -0.34 -3.90
C GLN A 137 -25.45 -1.23 -5.10
N ALA A 138 -24.45 -1.77 -5.79
CA ALA A 138 -24.64 -2.65 -6.94
C ALA A 138 -25.49 -3.89 -6.60
N ILE A 139 -25.34 -4.46 -5.40
CA ILE A 139 -26.06 -5.68 -4.98
C ILE A 139 -27.35 -5.41 -4.19
N THR A 140 -27.45 -4.27 -3.50
CA THR A 140 -28.61 -3.97 -2.63
C THR A 140 -29.61 -3.01 -3.25
N GLY A 141 -29.19 -2.18 -4.22
CA GLY A 141 -29.99 -1.07 -4.72
C GLY A 141 -30.23 0.04 -3.70
N TRP A 142 -29.57 0.02 -2.54
CA TRP A 142 -29.77 1.01 -1.49
C TRP A 142 -29.30 2.41 -1.90
N GLN A 143 -29.83 3.41 -1.20
CA GLN A 143 -29.40 4.79 -1.38
C GLN A 143 -27.90 4.95 -1.06
N ARG A 144 -27.21 5.80 -1.82
CA ARG A 144 -25.76 6.02 -1.72
C ARG A 144 -25.31 6.36 -0.29
N SER A 145 -26.07 7.20 0.43
CA SER A 145 -25.79 7.57 1.83
C SER A 145 -25.76 6.37 2.77
N THR A 146 -26.72 5.44 2.62
CA THR A 146 -26.77 4.20 3.40
C THR A 146 -25.56 3.32 3.11
N CYS A 147 -25.20 3.13 1.83
CA CYS A 147 -24.04 2.34 1.45
C CYS A 147 -22.72 2.93 1.96
N LEU A 148 -22.58 4.26 1.90
CA LEU A 148 -21.44 4.97 2.48
C LEU A 148 -21.35 4.73 4.00
N ALA A 149 -22.47 4.85 4.72
CA ALA A 149 -22.51 4.60 6.17
C ALA A 149 -22.16 3.14 6.51
N CYS A 150 -22.70 2.18 5.75
CA CYS A 150 -22.44 0.74 5.92
C CYS A 150 -20.97 0.37 5.69
N PHE A 151 -20.25 1.09 4.83
CA PHE A 151 -18.81 0.91 4.67
C PHE A 151 -18.04 1.64 5.78
N PHE A 152 -18.39 2.91 6.00
CA PHE A 152 -17.62 3.83 6.81
C PHE A 152 -17.64 3.44 8.30
N ILE A 153 -18.80 3.17 8.89
CA ILE A 153 -18.95 2.84 10.32
C ILE A 153 -18.09 1.64 10.74
N PRO A 154 -18.17 0.46 10.09
CA PRO A 154 -17.30 -0.66 10.44
C PRO A 154 -15.82 -0.40 10.08
N GLY A 155 -15.58 0.36 9.01
CA GLY A 155 -14.24 0.81 8.62
C GLY A 155 -13.54 1.53 9.76
N ILE A 156 -14.17 2.58 10.29
CA ILE A 156 -13.60 3.43 11.34
C ILE A 156 -13.58 2.74 12.71
N ALA A 157 -14.57 1.87 12.99
CA ALA A 157 -14.64 1.14 14.25
C ALA A 157 -13.44 0.20 14.44
N VAL A 158 -13.06 -0.56 13.41
CA VAL A 158 -11.89 -1.47 13.48
C VAL A 158 -10.59 -0.70 13.60
N VAL A 159 -10.44 0.42 12.87
CA VAL A 159 -9.27 1.30 12.99
C VAL A 159 -9.15 1.83 14.42
N TRP A 160 -10.27 2.22 15.03
CA TRP A 160 -10.33 2.66 16.42
C TRP A 160 -9.92 1.56 17.42
N LEU A 161 -10.24 0.30 17.14
CA LEU A 161 -9.87 -0.86 17.96
C LEU A 161 -8.39 -1.28 17.87
N GLY A 162 -7.64 -0.77 16.89
CA GLY A 162 -6.17 -0.84 16.84
C GLY A 162 -5.57 -2.12 16.25
N LEU A 163 -4.23 -2.10 16.08
CA LEU A 163 -3.45 -3.03 15.24
C LEU A 163 -3.71 -4.53 15.52
N GLY A 164 -3.90 -4.91 16.78
CA GLY A 164 -4.11 -6.32 17.14
C GLY A 164 -5.43 -6.89 16.60
N ILE A 165 -6.51 -6.10 16.63
CA ILE A 165 -7.81 -6.51 16.08
C ILE A 165 -7.78 -6.41 14.56
N THR A 166 -7.18 -5.34 14.02
CA THR A 166 -6.96 -5.19 12.57
C THR A 166 -6.25 -6.41 11.98
N GLY A 167 -5.13 -6.86 12.56
CA GLY A 167 -4.39 -8.01 12.06
C GLY A 167 -5.19 -9.33 12.04
N LYS A 168 -6.00 -9.59 13.07
CA LYS A 168 -6.85 -10.79 13.15
C LYS A 168 -7.99 -10.77 12.15
N LEU A 169 -8.72 -9.64 12.07
CA LEU A 169 -9.81 -9.48 11.11
C LEU A 169 -9.28 -9.53 9.68
N GLN A 170 -8.16 -8.86 9.43
CA GLN A 170 -7.54 -8.84 8.11
C GLN A 170 -7.04 -10.22 7.68
N LYS A 171 -6.53 -11.05 8.61
CA LYS A 171 -6.22 -12.46 8.32
C LYS A 171 -7.46 -13.25 7.88
N LEU A 172 -8.55 -13.16 8.64
CA LEU A 172 -9.78 -13.88 8.33
C LEU A 172 -10.35 -13.46 6.96
N VAL A 173 -10.48 -12.14 6.76
CA VAL A 173 -11.07 -11.59 5.53
C VAL A 173 -10.16 -11.81 4.32
N SER A 174 -8.84 -11.63 4.45
CA SER A 174 -7.90 -11.83 3.32
C SER A 174 -7.83 -13.29 2.87
N LEU A 175 -7.94 -14.24 3.80
CA LEU A 175 -8.01 -15.67 3.44
C LEU A 175 -9.30 -15.99 2.69
N ALA A 176 -10.43 -15.48 3.17
CA ALA A 176 -11.72 -15.63 2.50
C ALA A 176 -11.71 -15.01 1.09
N MET A 177 -11.14 -13.81 0.95
CA MET A 177 -10.95 -13.13 -0.33
C MET A 177 -10.12 -13.96 -1.31
N GLY A 178 -9.02 -14.58 -0.85
CA GLY A 178 -8.20 -15.46 -1.68
C GLY A 178 -8.99 -16.64 -2.24
N GLY A 179 -9.81 -17.27 -1.40
CA GLY A 179 -10.72 -18.35 -1.83
C GLY A 179 -11.76 -17.88 -2.85
N ILE A 180 -12.36 -16.71 -2.64
CA ILE A 180 -13.33 -16.13 -3.57
C ILE A 180 -12.68 -15.79 -4.92
N ILE A 181 -11.49 -15.18 -4.92
CA ILE A 181 -10.78 -14.87 -6.17
C ILE A 181 -10.50 -16.14 -6.98
N ILE A 182 -9.99 -17.20 -6.33
CA ILE A 182 -9.72 -18.48 -7.00
C ILE A 182 -11.01 -19.06 -7.55
N GLY A 183 -12.08 -19.11 -6.74
CA GLY A 183 -13.38 -19.64 -7.15
C GLY A 183 -13.99 -18.87 -8.34
N LEU A 184 -14.02 -17.53 -8.27
CA LEU A 184 -14.51 -16.68 -9.35
C LEU A 184 -13.63 -16.80 -10.60
N THR A 185 -12.31 -16.96 -10.46
CA THR A 185 -11.40 -17.14 -11.59
C THR A 185 -11.67 -18.47 -12.28
N VAL A 186 -11.73 -19.57 -11.53
CA VAL A 186 -12.06 -20.90 -12.09
C VAL A 186 -13.42 -20.84 -12.77
N PHE A 187 -14.41 -20.23 -12.13
CA PHE A 187 -15.74 -20.08 -12.72
C PHE A 187 -15.71 -19.25 -14.01
N SER A 188 -14.90 -18.19 -14.06
CA SER A 188 -14.69 -17.36 -15.26
C SER A 188 -14.08 -18.16 -16.41
N LEU A 189 -13.08 -19.01 -16.14
CA LEU A 189 -12.42 -19.83 -17.15
C LEU A 189 -13.35 -20.92 -17.74
N LEU A 190 -14.36 -21.35 -16.99
CA LEU A 190 -15.34 -22.35 -17.42
C LEU A 190 -16.51 -21.75 -18.20
N ARG A 191 -16.58 -20.42 -18.31
CA ARG A 191 -17.64 -19.73 -19.05
C ARG A 191 -17.48 -19.94 -20.57
N PRO A 192 -18.57 -20.25 -21.30
CA PRO A 192 -18.52 -20.38 -22.76
C PRO A 192 -18.10 -19.09 -23.49
N ASP A 193 -18.39 -17.94 -22.87
CA ASP A 193 -18.05 -16.60 -23.34
C ASP A 193 -16.60 -16.19 -23.05
N PHE A 194 -15.81 -17.04 -22.36
CA PHE A 194 -14.40 -16.77 -22.12
C PHE A 194 -13.58 -16.93 -23.40
N GLU A 195 -12.90 -15.86 -23.81
CA GLU A 195 -12.13 -15.81 -25.05
C GLU A 195 -10.63 -15.60 -24.76
N PRO A 196 -9.79 -16.66 -24.83
CA PRO A 196 -8.35 -16.55 -24.51
C PRO A 196 -7.56 -15.61 -25.43
N SER A 197 -8.04 -15.39 -26.66
CA SER A 197 -7.41 -14.48 -27.64
C SER A 197 -7.29 -13.05 -27.10
N ARG A 198 -8.26 -12.61 -26.27
CA ARG A 198 -8.30 -11.28 -25.66
C ARG A 198 -7.13 -11.02 -24.71
N LEU A 199 -6.57 -12.08 -24.12
CA LEU A 199 -5.40 -11.98 -23.24
C LEU A 199 -4.10 -11.66 -24.00
N ALA A 200 -4.08 -11.88 -25.32
CA ALA A 200 -2.93 -11.55 -26.16
C ALA A 200 -2.97 -10.11 -26.71
N VAL A 201 -4.10 -9.40 -26.57
CA VAL A 201 -4.26 -8.03 -27.06
C VAL A 201 -3.36 -7.10 -26.27
N PHE A 202 -2.41 -6.44 -26.95
CA PHE A 202 -1.48 -5.50 -26.34
C PHE A 202 -1.38 -4.23 -27.17
N HIS A 203 -1.63 -3.10 -26.51
CA HIS A 203 -1.42 -1.78 -27.08
C HIS A 203 -0.42 -1.01 -26.20
N THR A 204 0.81 -0.86 -26.70
CA THR A 204 1.93 -0.29 -25.93
C THR A 204 1.67 1.09 -25.33
N PRO A 205 1.01 2.04 -26.03
CA PRO A 205 0.69 3.35 -25.45
C PRO A 205 -0.20 3.28 -24.20
N GLY A 206 -0.97 2.19 -24.04
CA GLY A 206 -1.84 1.96 -22.88
C GLY A 206 -1.13 1.60 -21.58
N ILE A 207 0.21 1.46 -21.58
CA ILE A 207 1.00 1.32 -20.35
C ILE A 207 1.02 2.63 -19.55
N TRP A 208 1.06 3.79 -20.21
CA TRP A 208 1.25 5.07 -19.52
C TRP A 208 0.13 5.44 -18.54
N PRO A 209 -1.15 5.33 -18.92
CA PRO A 209 -2.26 5.58 -17.99
C PRO A 209 -2.31 4.57 -16.83
N LEU A 210 -1.72 3.38 -17.03
CA LEU A 210 -1.72 2.29 -16.07
C LEU A 210 -0.66 2.45 -14.98
N LEU A 211 0.45 3.14 -15.25
CA LEU A 211 1.58 3.25 -14.32
C LEU A 211 1.18 3.79 -12.94
N SER A 212 0.37 4.86 -12.88
CA SER A 212 -0.07 5.44 -11.60
C SER A 212 -0.88 4.44 -10.77
N VAL A 213 -1.81 3.73 -11.40
CA VAL A 213 -2.65 2.72 -10.73
C VAL A 213 -1.82 1.50 -10.33
N GLY A 214 -0.90 1.06 -11.19
CA GLY A 214 0.02 -0.04 -10.90
C GLY A 214 0.98 0.28 -9.75
N ILE A 215 1.51 1.51 -9.69
CA ILE A 215 2.35 1.98 -8.59
C ILE A 215 1.53 1.96 -7.29
N PHE A 216 0.31 2.51 -7.32
CA PHE A 216 -0.58 2.52 -6.16
C PHE A 216 -0.91 1.09 -5.68
N THR A 217 -1.06 0.14 -6.61
CA THR A 217 -1.34 -1.28 -6.30
C THR A 217 -0.27 -1.96 -5.48
N CYS A 218 0.98 -1.51 -5.63
CA CYS A 218 2.11 -2.04 -4.87
C CYS A 218 2.51 -1.11 -3.72
N MET A 219 1.74 -0.06 -3.43
CA MET A 219 2.10 0.98 -2.47
C MET A 219 1.64 0.61 -1.05
N SER A 220 2.58 0.14 -0.22
CA SER A 220 2.34 -0.16 1.21
C SER A 220 3.52 0.20 2.12
N GLN A 221 4.35 1.16 1.70
CA GLN A 221 5.56 1.55 2.43
C GLN A 221 5.27 2.03 3.85
N THR A 222 4.13 2.70 4.06
CA THR A 222 3.67 3.17 5.37
C THR A 222 3.26 2.05 6.32
N SER A 223 3.03 0.84 5.82
CA SER A 223 2.75 -0.35 6.62
C SER A 223 4.01 -1.07 7.11
N VAL A 224 5.19 -0.80 6.52
CA VAL A 224 6.45 -1.44 6.92
C VAL A 224 6.76 -1.22 8.40
N PRO A 225 6.63 -0.01 8.97
CA PRO A 225 6.84 0.20 10.39
C PRO A 225 5.97 -0.66 11.30
N GLU A 226 4.71 -0.88 10.95
CA GLU A 226 3.81 -1.76 11.71
C GLU A 226 4.27 -3.22 11.66
N ILE A 227 4.80 -3.68 10.52
CA ILE A 227 5.42 -5.02 10.42
C ILE A 227 6.67 -5.10 11.29
N VAL A 228 7.53 -4.08 11.30
CA VAL A 228 8.72 -4.06 12.15
C VAL A 228 8.34 -4.07 13.63
N ARG A 229 7.33 -3.29 14.05
CA ARG A 229 6.76 -3.33 15.42
C ARG A 229 6.25 -4.73 15.77
N GLY A 230 5.55 -5.37 14.84
CA GLY A 230 4.96 -6.69 15.04
C GLY A 230 5.96 -7.83 15.14
N PHE A 231 7.18 -7.62 14.67
CA PHE A 231 8.28 -8.59 14.58
C PHE A 231 9.52 -8.12 15.35
N ALA A 232 9.38 -7.20 16.29
CA ALA A 232 10.50 -6.67 17.07
C ALA A 232 11.27 -7.76 17.84
N ASP A 233 10.60 -8.86 18.17
CA ASP A 233 11.19 -10.07 18.80
C ASP A 233 11.93 -10.99 17.82
N ARG A 234 11.64 -10.90 16.53
CA ARG A 234 12.18 -11.77 15.46
C ARG A 234 12.42 -11.02 14.14
N PRO A 235 13.27 -9.97 14.15
CA PRO A 235 13.46 -9.06 13.02
C PRO A 235 13.96 -9.74 11.74
N VAL A 236 14.65 -10.87 11.85
CA VAL A 236 15.16 -11.67 10.72
C VAL A 236 14.05 -12.12 9.76
N LEU A 237 12.81 -12.27 10.23
CA LEU A 237 11.69 -12.74 9.41
C LEU A 237 11.02 -11.62 8.59
N ILE A 238 11.26 -10.35 8.91
CA ILE A 238 10.57 -9.20 8.29
C ILE A 238 10.76 -9.17 6.76
N PRO A 239 11.97 -9.34 6.18
CA PRO A 239 12.13 -9.36 4.72
C PRO A 239 11.39 -10.52 4.05
N LYS A 240 11.21 -11.65 4.76
CA LYS A 240 10.46 -12.81 4.23
C LYS A 240 8.96 -12.51 4.21
N VAL A 241 8.44 -11.86 5.25
CA VAL A 241 7.03 -11.40 5.30
C VAL A 241 6.73 -10.48 4.12
N ILE A 242 7.53 -9.43 3.92
CA ILE A 242 7.31 -8.45 2.85
C ILE A 242 7.35 -9.10 1.46
N ARG A 243 8.38 -9.90 1.19
CA ARG A 243 8.51 -10.63 -0.09
C ARG A 243 7.30 -11.51 -0.35
N THR A 244 6.88 -12.28 0.64
CA THR A 244 5.74 -13.21 0.51
C THR A 244 4.45 -12.45 0.22
N ALA A 245 4.17 -11.38 0.97
CA ALA A 245 2.97 -10.58 0.77
C ALA A 245 2.94 -9.87 -0.59
N LEU A 246 4.04 -9.23 -1.01
CA LEU A 246 4.08 -8.56 -2.32
C LEU A 246 3.99 -9.55 -3.49
N LEU A 247 4.52 -10.77 -3.36
CA LEU A 247 4.35 -11.81 -4.38
C LEU A 247 2.90 -12.33 -4.44
N ILE A 248 2.23 -12.48 -3.29
CA ILE A 248 0.79 -12.81 -3.26
C ILE A 248 -0.02 -11.69 -3.92
N ASN A 249 0.31 -10.42 -3.65
CA ASN A 249 -0.36 -9.29 -4.29
C ASN A 249 -0.15 -9.30 -5.80
N LEU A 250 1.07 -9.53 -6.28
CA LEU A 250 1.36 -9.69 -7.70
C LEU A 250 0.52 -10.82 -8.33
N ALA A 251 0.37 -11.95 -7.63
CA ALA A 251 -0.49 -13.03 -8.11
C ALA A 251 -1.95 -12.58 -8.27
N PHE A 252 -2.54 -11.90 -7.27
CA PHE A 252 -3.91 -11.37 -7.39
C PHE A 252 -4.06 -10.33 -8.49
N VAL A 253 -3.07 -9.47 -8.65
CA VAL A 253 -3.00 -8.45 -9.71
C VAL A 253 -2.97 -9.07 -11.09
N VAL A 254 -2.44 -10.28 -11.25
CA VAL A 254 -2.44 -10.99 -12.53
C VAL A 254 -3.72 -11.82 -12.70
N VAL A 255 -4.15 -12.53 -11.66
CA VAL A 255 -5.28 -13.48 -11.69
C VAL A 255 -6.62 -12.79 -11.95
N ILE A 256 -6.88 -11.66 -11.30
CA ILE A 256 -8.16 -10.96 -11.47
C ILE A 256 -8.33 -10.44 -12.91
N PRO A 257 -7.34 -9.74 -13.51
CA PRO A 257 -7.43 -9.30 -14.90
C PRO A 257 -7.55 -10.43 -15.93
N ILE A 258 -7.00 -11.63 -15.69
CA ILE A 258 -7.23 -12.79 -16.58
C ILE A 258 -8.73 -13.04 -16.77
N SER A 259 -9.47 -13.07 -15.66
CA SER A 259 -10.91 -13.31 -15.68
C SER A 259 -11.66 -12.21 -16.41
N ILE A 260 -11.26 -10.96 -16.17
CA ILE A 260 -11.97 -9.77 -16.67
C ILE A 260 -11.72 -9.59 -18.17
N PHE A 261 -10.47 -9.58 -18.61
CA PHE A 261 -10.14 -9.43 -20.03
C PHE A 261 -10.55 -10.66 -20.86
N GLY A 262 -10.60 -11.84 -20.25
CA GLY A 262 -11.10 -13.03 -20.94
C GLY A 262 -12.62 -13.03 -21.18
N LEU A 263 -13.41 -12.39 -20.30
CA LEU A 263 -14.87 -12.36 -20.41
C LEU A 263 -15.42 -11.09 -21.06
N LEU A 264 -14.78 -9.94 -20.83
CA LEU A 264 -15.32 -8.63 -21.17
C LEU A 264 -14.53 -7.97 -22.28
N GLU A 265 -15.22 -7.16 -23.08
CA GLU A 265 -14.56 -6.24 -24.00
C GLU A 265 -14.07 -4.99 -23.24
N PRO A 266 -13.00 -4.33 -23.70
CA PRO A 266 -12.39 -3.19 -22.99
C PRO A 266 -13.36 -2.06 -22.62
N GLN A 267 -14.37 -1.80 -23.45
CA GLN A 267 -15.37 -0.75 -23.20
C GLN A 267 -16.38 -1.08 -22.09
N ASP A 268 -16.57 -2.36 -21.77
CA ASP A 268 -17.56 -2.81 -20.79
C ASP A 268 -16.99 -2.91 -19.37
N ILE A 269 -15.68 -2.70 -19.22
CA ILE A 269 -15.00 -2.72 -17.93
C ILE A 269 -15.40 -1.47 -17.14
N SER A 270 -16.02 -1.67 -15.99
CA SER A 270 -16.40 -0.61 -15.04
C SER A 270 -15.21 -0.12 -14.19
N GLN A 271 -15.28 1.11 -13.68
CA GLN A 271 -14.25 1.68 -12.78
C GLN A 271 -13.95 0.78 -11.58
N VAL A 272 -15.00 0.22 -10.96
CA VAL A 272 -14.90 -0.88 -10.01
C VAL A 272 -15.13 -2.18 -10.78
N ALA A 273 -14.05 -2.86 -11.18
CA ALA A 273 -14.12 -3.91 -12.20
C ALA A 273 -14.92 -5.17 -11.76
N THR A 274 -15.12 -5.38 -10.46
CA THR A 274 -15.98 -6.46 -9.93
C THR A 274 -17.45 -6.30 -10.30
N ILE A 275 -17.92 -5.08 -10.58
CA ILE A 275 -19.31 -4.84 -10.99
C ILE A 275 -19.55 -5.45 -12.38
N SER A 276 -18.72 -5.08 -13.36
CA SER A 276 -18.79 -5.62 -14.73
C SER A 276 -18.41 -7.10 -14.77
N TRP A 277 -17.36 -7.51 -14.06
CA TRP A 277 -16.96 -8.93 -13.95
C TRP A 277 -18.09 -9.78 -13.38
N GLY A 278 -18.69 -9.32 -12.28
CA GLY A 278 -19.80 -9.99 -11.64
C GLY A 278 -21.01 -10.14 -12.57
N LYS A 279 -21.33 -9.10 -13.36
CA LYS A 279 -22.41 -9.15 -14.36
C LYS A 279 -22.16 -10.22 -15.43
N ALA A 280 -20.93 -10.33 -15.93
CA ALA A 280 -20.55 -11.37 -16.90
C ALA A 280 -20.72 -12.79 -16.33
N LEU A 281 -20.50 -12.97 -15.03
CA LEU A 281 -20.66 -14.25 -14.35
C LEU A 281 -22.12 -14.63 -14.02
N GLY A 282 -23.08 -13.73 -14.23
CA GLY A 282 -24.48 -13.93 -13.87
C GLY A 282 -24.80 -13.64 -12.39
N PRO A 283 -26.05 -13.88 -11.93
CA PRO A 283 -26.53 -13.34 -10.65
C PRO A 283 -25.71 -13.76 -9.41
N ALA A 284 -25.31 -15.03 -9.34
CA ALA A 284 -24.50 -15.52 -8.22
C ALA A 284 -23.08 -14.93 -8.24
N GLY A 285 -22.45 -14.89 -9.42
CA GLY A 285 -21.14 -14.27 -9.59
C GLY A 285 -21.16 -12.77 -9.30
N PHE A 286 -22.24 -12.08 -9.69
CA PHE A 286 -22.46 -10.67 -9.38
C PHE A 286 -22.50 -10.40 -7.89
N PHE A 287 -23.26 -11.19 -7.13
CA PHE A 287 -23.34 -11.06 -5.69
C PHE A 287 -21.97 -11.34 -5.02
N VAL A 288 -21.32 -12.45 -5.38
CA VAL A 288 -20.05 -12.87 -4.77
C VAL A 288 -18.91 -11.92 -5.11
N ALA A 289 -18.80 -11.44 -6.36
CA ALA A 289 -17.75 -10.52 -6.78
C ALA A 289 -17.84 -9.16 -6.08
N ASN A 290 -19.05 -8.63 -5.87
CA ASN A 290 -19.24 -7.35 -5.19
C ASN A 290 -19.12 -7.45 -3.66
N ILE A 291 -19.47 -8.59 -3.06
CA ILE A 291 -19.12 -8.86 -1.66
C ILE A 291 -17.60 -8.93 -1.48
N PHE A 292 -16.91 -9.62 -2.40
CA PHE A 292 -15.45 -9.63 -2.41
C PHE A 292 -14.88 -8.21 -2.51
N ALA A 293 -15.41 -7.37 -3.42
CA ALA A 293 -14.98 -6.00 -3.59
C ALA A 293 -15.14 -5.17 -2.31
N PHE A 294 -16.30 -5.28 -1.65
CA PHE A 294 -16.57 -4.63 -0.37
C PHE A 294 -15.54 -5.03 0.70
N PHE A 295 -15.27 -6.33 0.84
CA PHE A 295 -14.30 -6.83 1.80
C PHE A 295 -12.86 -6.45 1.45
N ALA A 296 -12.49 -6.43 0.17
CA ALA A 296 -11.18 -5.98 -0.28
C ALA A 296 -10.94 -4.51 0.09
N LEU A 297 -11.93 -3.66 -0.18
CA LEU A 297 -11.85 -2.23 0.08
C LEU A 297 -11.82 -1.93 1.58
N ILE A 298 -12.61 -2.64 2.39
CA ILE A 298 -12.62 -2.41 3.84
C ILE A 298 -11.31 -2.86 4.50
N THR A 299 -10.69 -3.95 4.03
CA THR A 299 -9.37 -4.37 4.55
C THR A 299 -8.26 -3.40 4.18
N SER A 300 -8.28 -2.87 2.95
CA SER A 300 -7.34 -1.82 2.53
C SER A 300 -7.51 -0.54 3.34
N PHE A 301 -8.78 -0.17 3.62
CA PHE A 301 -9.09 0.95 4.49
C PHE A 301 -8.51 0.75 5.89
N TRP A 302 -8.73 -0.41 6.53
CA TRP A 302 -8.20 -0.67 7.87
C TRP A 302 -6.68 -0.56 7.93
N GLY A 303 -5.98 -1.20 7.00
CA GLY A 303 -4.51 -1.20 6.97
C GLY A 303 -3.93 0.20 6.75
N SER A 304 -4.47 0.92 5.76
CA SER A 304 -4.01 2.26 5.40
C SER A 304 -4.34 3.28 6.48
N ALA A 305 -5.60 3.31 6.96
CA ALA A 305 -6.04 4.25 7.99
C ALA A 305 -5.31 4.03 9.32
N ALA A 306 -5.05 2.78 9.71
CA ALA A 306 -4.25 2.47 10.90
C ALA A 306 -2.82 3.01 10.79
N ALA A 307 -2.16 2.81 9.64
CA ALA A 307 -0.82 3.33 9.39
C ALA A 307 -0.77 4.86 9.38
N ILE A 308 -1.78 5.53 8.81
CA ILE A 308 -1.88 7.00 8.82
C ILE A 308 -2.10 7.52 10.23
N LEU A 309 -2.97 6.87 11.01
CA LEU A 309 -3.24 7.25 12.40
C LEU A 309 -1.95 7.19 13.25
N THR A 310 -1.21 6.08 13.19
CA THR A 310 0.05 5.93 13.95
C THR A 310 1.13 6.87 13.43
N ASN A 311 1.14 7.15 12.12
CA ASN A 311 1.98 8.19 11.53
C ASN A 311 1.67 9.58 12.10
N ILE A 312 0.39 9.95 12.25
CA ILE A 312 -0.01 11.22 12.86
C ILE A 312 0.37 11.30 14.35
N VAL A 313 0.27 10.18 15.08
CA VAL A 313 0.72 10.10 16.48
C VAL A 313 2.23 10.35 16.60
N ASP A 314 3.03 9.70 15.75
CA ASP A 314 4.49 9.87 15.72
C ASP A 314 4.89 11.30 15.30
N LEU A 315 4.20 11.82 14.28
CA LEU A 315 4.31 13.18 13.75
C LEU A 315 4.18 14.25 14.85
N PHE A 316 3.05 14.28 15.54
CA PHE A 316 2.77 15.28 16.57
C PHE A 316 3.48 14.97 17.89
N ARG A 317 4.26 13.88 17.95
CA ARG A 317 4.89 13.36 19.17
C ARG A 317 3.88 13.22 20.30
N PHE A 318 2.70 12.73 19.96
CA PHE A 318 1.74 12.40 20.98
C PHE A 318 2.31 11.32 21.91
N PRO A 319 1.97 11.36 23.20
CA PRO A 319 2.59 10.49 24.19
C PRO A 319 2.27 9.01 23.95
N SER A 320 1.12 8.70 23.35
CA SER A 320 0.75 7.32 23.00
C SER A 320 -0.32 7.29 21.90
N ASP A 321 -0.29 6.23 21.08
CA ASP A 321 -1.34 5.87 20.13
C ASP A 321 -2.65 5.38 20.81
N TRP A 322 -2.63 5.13 22.12
CA TRP A 322 -3.77 4.71 22.93
C TRP A 322 -4.35 5.78 23.84
N GLN A 323 -3.66 6.91 24.02
CA GLN A 323 -4.23 8.01 24.79
C GLN A 323 -5.43 8.59 24.05
N ILE A 324 -6.60 8.65 24.71
CA ILE A 324 -7.87 9.00 24.08
C ILE A 324 -7.83 10.32 23.30
N ARG A 325 -7.22 11.37 23.87
CA ARG A 325 -7.13 12.71 23.25
C ARG A 325 -6.27 12.68 21.99
N SER A 326 -5.08 12.09 22.08
CA SER A 326 -4.15 11.94 20.96
C SER A 326 -4.75 11.09 19.83
N ARG A 327 -5.41 9.99 20.20
CA ARG A 327 -6.07 9.09 19.26
C ARG A 327 -7.24 9.77 18.57
N LEU A 328 -8.07 10.52 19.29
CA LEU A 328 -9.17 11.31 18.69
C LEU A 328 -8.65 12.30 17.65
N ILE A 329 -7.64 13.11 17.99
CA ILE A 329 -7.06 14.08 17.05
C ILE A 329 -6.49 13.38 15.81
N ALA A 330 -5.69 12.32 16.02
CA ALA A 330 -5.10 11.57 14.92
C ALA A 330 -6.15 10.93 14.01
N PHE A 331 -7.23 10.41 14.60
CA PHE A 331 -8.34 9.82 13.89
C PHE A 331 -9.14 10.84 13.10
N THR A 332 -9.45 12.01 13.68
CA THR A 332 -10.12 13.11 12.98
C THR A 332 -9.31 13.55 11.77
N ILE A 333 -8.00 13.78 11.92
CA ILE A 333 -7.13 14.18 10.80
C ILE A 333 -7.06 13.10 9.71
N THR A 334 -7.09 11.82 10.10
CA THR A 334 -7.05 10.70 9.14
C THR A 334 -8.32 10.63 8.30
N VAL A 335 -9.49 10.79 8.93
CA VAL A 335 -10.77 10.38 8.33
C VAL A 335 -11.59 11.58 7.84
N PHE A 336 -11.61 12.68 8.59
CA PHE A 336 -12.46 13.83 8.31
C PHE A 336 -12.25 14.46 6.92
N PRO A 337 -11.02 14.58 6.39
CA PRO A 337 -10.81 15.09 5.03
C PRO A 337 -11.49 14.23 3.95
N SER A 338 -11.55 12.91 4.15
CA SER A 338 -12.22 12.02 3.20
C SER A 338 -13.74 12.27 3.19
N ILE A 339 -14.35 12.57 4.34
CA ILE A 339 -15.77 12.92 4.43
C ILE A 339 -16.06 14.19 3.62
N ILE A 340 -15.19 15.20 3.74
CA ILE A 340 -15.33 16.45 2.98
C ILE A 340 -15.26 16.16 1.48
N LEU A 341 -14.27 15.40 1.01
CA LEU A 341 -14.14 15.07 -0.42
C LEU A 341 -15.35 14.30 -0.96
N ILE A 342 -15.89 13.36 -0.18
CA ILE A 342 -17.11 12.63 -0.55
C ILE A 342 -18.31 13.59 -0.64
N ALA A 343 -18.44 14.52 0.31
CA ALA A 343 -19.53 15.50 0.32
C ALA A 343 -19.45 16.48 -0.86
N LEU A 344 -18.24 16.85 -1.28
CA LEU A 344 -18.02 17.70 -2.45
C LEU A 344 -18.31 16.97 -3.78
N ASN A 345 -18.19 15.63 -3.80
CA ASN A 345 -18.49 14.77 -4.96
C ASN A 345 -17.78 15.21 -6.27
N LEU A 346 -16.55 15.74 -6.14
CA LEU A 346 -15.80 16.35 -7.26
C LEU A 346 -14.93 15.35 -8.04
N VAL A 347 -14.59 14.20 -7.44
CA VAL A 347 -13.59 13.27 -7.99
C VAL A 347 -14.10 11.84 -7.90
N GLY A 348 -13.96 11.08 -8.99
CA GLY A 348 -14.36 9.68 -9.08
C GLY A 348 -13.35 8.71 -8.44
N PHE A 349 -13.71 7.43 -8.43
CA PHE A 349 -12.94 6.38 -7.77
C PHE A 349 -11.55 6.20 -8.37
N VAL A 350 -11.46 6.10 -9.70
CA VAL A 350 -10.19 5.83 -10.40
C VAL A 350 -9.28 7.05 -10.37
N GLU A 351 -9.85 8.25 -10.49
CA GLU A 351 -9.11 9.51 -10.46
C GLU A 351 -8.43 9.71 -9.09
N LEU A 352 -9.12 9.40 -7.98
CA LEU A 352 -8.54 9.42 -6.64
C LEU A 352 -7.36 8.44 -6.51
N ILE A 353 -7.47 7.26 -7.11
CA ILE A 353 -6.40 6.24 -7.13
C ILE A 353 -5.21 6.71 -7.97
N GLN A 354 -5.44 7.34 -9.11
CA GLN A 354 -4.39 7.91 -9.96
C GLN A 354 -3.67 9.06 -9.25
N ILE A 355 -4.38 9.94 -8.54
CA ILE A 355 -3.78 11.01 -7.74
C ILE A 355 -2.92 10.43 -6.63
N ALA A 356 -3.42 9.43 -5.89
CA ALA A 356 -2.67 8.76 -4.83
C ALA A 356 -1.42 8.05 -5.38
N GLY A 357 -1.53 7.37 -6.52
CA GLY A 357 -0.45 6.61 -7.13
C GLY A 357 0.66 7.46 -7.75
N SER A 358 0.30 8.51 -8.46
CA SER A 358 1.25 9.37 -9.18
C SER A 358 2.13 10.18 -8.22
N ILE A 359 1.53 11.02 -7.37
CA ILE A 359 2.27 11.87 -6.43
C ILE A 359 2.77 11.02 -5.25
N GLY A 360 1.87 10.22 -4.68
CA GLY A 360 2.14 9.47 -3.47
C GLY A 360 3.09 8.32 -3.66
N GLY A 361 2.86 7.51 -4.68
CA GLY A 361 3.69 6.36 -4.96
C GLY A 361 5.13 6.73 -5.29
N VAL A 362 5.34 7.79 -6.07
CA VAL A 362 6.69 8.30 -6.40
C VAL A 362 7.42 8.78 -5.15
N LEU A 363 6.76 9.59 -4.31
CA LEU A 363 7.36 10.12 -3.10
C LEU A 363 7.66 9.01 -2.08
N LEU A 364 6.67 8.17 -1.79
CA LEU A 364 6.83 7.07 -0.82
C LEU A 364 7.79 5.99 -1.31
N ALA A 365 8.04 5.87 -2.62
CA ALA A 365 9.03 4.95 -3.14
C ALA A 365 10.46 5.52 -3.15
N LEU A 366 10.64 6.78 -3.53
CA LEU A 366 11.96 7.41 -3.69
C LEU A 366 12.53 7.99 -2.39
N LEU A 367 11.72 8.59 -1.53
CA LEU A 367 12.19 9.18 -0.29
C LEU A 367 12.90 8.16 0.63
N PRO A 368 12.43 6.90 0.78
CA PRO A 368 13.16 5.87 1.51
C PRO A 368 14.58 5.63 1.02
N VAL A 369 14.87 5.82 -0.27
CA VAL A 369 16.22 5.62 -0.82
C VAL A 369 17.21 6.60 -0.18
N LEU A 370 16.80 7.85 0.01
CA LEU A 370 17.64 8.89 0.62
C LEU A 370 17.92 8.57 2.09
N VAL A 371 16.89 8.19 2.84
CA VAL A 371 17.00 7.81 4.24
C VAL A 371 17.86 6.56 4.39
N TRP A 372 17.65 5.57 3.54
CA TRP A 372 18.39 4.32 3.55
C TRP A 372 19.89 4.55 3.31
N ARG A 373 20.25 5.34 2.29
CA ARG A 373 21.65 5.72 2.03
C ARG A 373 22.30 6.37 3.25
N LYS A 374 21.59 7.28 3.91
CA LYS A 374 22.10 7.94 5.12
C LYS A 374 22.20 6.97 6.30
N SER A 375 21.23 6.09 6.48
CA SER A 375 21.23 5.07 7.53
C SER A 375 22.39 4.07 7.39
N CYS A 376 22.80 3.76 6.16
CA CYS A 376 23.97 2.91 5.91
C CYS A 376 25.27 3.54 6.40
N GLN A 377 25.36 4.88 6.44
CA GLN A 377 26.53 5.62 6.89
C GLN A 377 26.50 5.93 8.40
N THR A 378 25.33 6.30 8.92
CA THR A 378 25.18 6.83 10.29
C THR A 378 24.30 5.97 11.19
N GLY A 379 23.94 4.75 10.76
CA GLY A 379 23.16 3.81 11.56
C GLY A 379 23.84 3.46 12.89
N ALA A 380 23.04 3.32 13.94
CA ALA A 380 23.55 3.10 15.30
C ALA A 380 23.67 1.61 15.67
N ARG A 381 23.06 0.71 14.88
CA ARG A 381 23.16 -0.74 15.06
C ARG A 381 23.46 -1.47 13.76
N ILE A 382 23.91 -2.72 13.91
CA ILE A 382 24.03 -3.67 12.80
C ILE A 382 22.64 -4.24 12.51
N PRO A 383 22.11 -4.12 11.28
CA PRO A 383 20.82 -4.69 10.95
C PRO A 383 20.95 -6.19 10.65
N GLU A 384 19.92 -6.94 11.01
CA GLU A 384 19.75 -8.37 10.71
C GLU A 384 19.52 -8.61 9.23
N TYR A 385 19.01 -7.61 8.52
CA TYR A 385 18.86 -7.62 7.07
C TYR A 385 19.64 -6.47 6.44
N ARG A 386 20.39 -6.80 5.39
CA ARG A 386 21.14 -5.85 4.58
C ARG A 386 20.79 -6.07 3.12
N VAL A 387 20.49 -4.99 2.40
CA VAL A 387 20.30 -5.06 0.95
C VAL A 387 21.58 -5.59 0.29
N PRO A 388 21.47 -6.56 -0.66
CA PRO A 388 22.62 -7.15 -1.35
C PRO A 388 23.51 -6.11 -2.01
N GLY A 389 24.84 -6.34 -1.99
CA GLY A 389 25.85 -5.37 -2.43
C GLY A 389 25.62 -4.84 -3.85
N TRP A 390 25.31 -5.70 -4.82
CA TRP A 390 25.03 -5.32 -6.21
C TRP A 390 23.82 -4.38 -6.34
N ALA A 391 22.80 -4.58 -5.51
CA ALA A 391 21.57 -3.79 -5.52
C ALA A 391 21.77 -2.40 -4.90
N ARG A 392 22.81 -2.19 -4.08
CA ARG A 392 23.00 -0.92 -3.36
C ARG A 392 23.28 0.28 -4.24
N VAL A 393 23.94 0.05 -5.38
CA VAL A 393 24.35 1.11 -6.30
C VAL A 393 23.33 1.27 -7.41
N SER A 394 23.01 0.20 -8.12
CA SER A 394 22.19 0.26 -9.33
C SER A 394 20.70 0.46 -9.06
N LEU A 395 20.16 -0.16 -7.99
CA LEU A 395 18.73 -0.16 -7.73
C LEU A 395 18.16 1.22 -7.37
N PRO A 396 18.83 2.06 -6.54
CA PRO A 396 18.43 3.45 -6.34
C PRO A 396 18.27 4.25 -7.64
N TRP A 397 19.23 4.13 -8.56
CA TRP A 397 19.21 4.85 -9.83
C TRP A 397 18.11 4.34 -10.76
N ALA A 398 17.94 3.02 -10.84
CA ALA A 398 16.84 2.41 -11.58
C ALA A 398 15.47 2.82 -11.04
N MET A 399 15.31 2.88 -9.71
CA MET A 399 14.08 3.40 -9.08
C MET A 399 13.85 4.87 -9.43
N CYS A 400 14.86 5.73 -9.34
CA CYS A 400 14.74 7.12 -9.76
C CYS A 400 14.26 7.21 -11.21
N LEU A 401 14.91 6.51 -12.15
CA LEU A 401 14.51 6.51 -13.55
C LEU A 401 13.06 6.06 -13.74
N PHE A 402 12.67 4.96 -13.08
CA PHE A 402 11.31 4.42 -13.19
C PHE A 402 10.24 5.38 -12.63
N TYR A 403 10.40 5.86 -11.40
CA TYR A 403 9.39 6.70 -10.74
C TYR A 403 9.35 8.13 -11.31
N PHE A 404 10.49 8.71 -11.72
CA PHE A 404 10.48 9.98 -12.45
C PHE A 404 9.86 9.82 -13.84
N GLY A 405 10.17 8.74 -14.55
CA GLY A 405 9.52 8.41 -15.83
C GLY A 405 8.01 8.26 -15.69
N ALA A 406 7.56 7.55 -14.65
CA ALA A 406 6.13 7.41 -14.34
C ALA A 406 5.47 8.76 -14.00
N LEU A 407 6.15 9.64 -13.26
CA LEU A 407 5.64 10.97 -12.93
C LEU A 407 5.48 11.84 -14.19
N ILE A 408 6.47 11.83 -15.08
CA ILE A 408 6.42 12.54 -16.37
C ILE A 408 5.28 11.97 -17.23
N ALA A 409 5.17 10.64 -17.31
CA ALA A 409 4.09 9.99 -18.04
C ALA A 409 2.71 10.36 -17.49
N ALA A 410 2.56 10.48 -16.17
CA ALA A 410 1.33 10.97 -15.56
C ALA A 410 1.04 12.43 -15.93
N ALA A 411 2.06 13.30 -15.89
CA ALA A 411 1.91 14.72 -16.21
C ALA A 411 1.57 14.99 -17.70
N VAL A 412 2.01 14.11 -18.61
CA VAL A 412 1.73 14.23 -20.05
C VAL A 412 0.33 13.72 -20.42
N ASN A 413 -0.26 12.84 -19.59
CA ASN A 413 -1.59 12.24 -19.83
C ASN A 413 -2.71 12.88 -19.00
N LEU A 414 -2.39 13.84 -18.13
CA LEU A 414 -3.34 14.75 -17.46
C LEU A 414 -3.64 15.93 -18.37
#